data_AF-A0A2D7NC25-F1
#
_entry.id   AF-A0A2D7NC25-F1
#
_cell.length_a   1.000
_cell.length_b   1.000
_cell.length_c   1.000
_cell.angle_alpha   90.00
_cell.angle_beta   90.00
_cell.angle_gamma   90.00
#
_symmetry.space_group_name_H-M   'P 1'
#
loop_
_entity.id
_entity.type
_entity.pdbx_description
1 polymer ?
#
loop_
_entity_poly.entity_id
_entity_poly.type
_entity_poly.pdbx_seq_one_letter_code
_entity_poly.pdbx_strand_id
1 'polypeptide(L)'
;MAKDPKLGTGKKPKGSGRRLYTDENPKDTVPIKFGTVKEAEATVKRVRRSGKSFARKIQILTVMEQRAKVMGKKAVVEVARKAKERLRKENALSSK
;
A
#
# COMPACT_ATOMS: atom_id res chain seq x y z
N MET A 1 -5.51 22.95 -25.63
CA MET A 1 -6.08 22.64 -24.29
C MET A 1 -5.78 21.18 -23.97
N ALA A 2 -5.29 20.88 -22.76
CA ALA A 2 -4.96 19.50 -22.38
C ALA A 2 -6.24 18.65 -22.26
N LYS A 3 -6.18 17.40 -22.73
CA LYS A 3 -7.30 16.46 -22.67
C LYS A 3 -7.65 16.13 -21.21
N ASP A 4 -8.94 16.07 -20.89
CA ASP A 4 -9.39 15.76 -19.53
C ASP A 4 -8.84 14.41 -19.05
N PRO A 5 -8.34 14.32 -17.80
CA PRO A 5 -7.79 13.09 -17.27
C PRO A 5 -8.88 12.02 -17.11
N LYS A 6 -8.57 10.78 -17.50
CA LYS A 6 -9.46 9.62 -17.35
C LYS A 6 -9.44 9.01 -15.93
N LEU A 7 -8.42 9.34 -15.14
CA LEU A 7 -8.19 8.84 -13.79
C LEU A 7 -7.95 10.01 -12.84
N GLY A 8 -8.19 9.81 -11.54
CA GLY A 8 -7.90 10.80 -10.50
C GLY A 8 -6.46 11.27 -10.54
N THR A 9 -6.27 12.59 -10.60
CA THR A 9 -4.95 13.23 -10.65
C THR A 9 -4.52 13.81 -9.29
N GLY A 10 -5.38 13.75 -8.26
CA GLY A 10 -5.16 14.36 -6.94
C GLY A 10 -5.10 15.91 -6.92
N LYS A 11 -5.01 16.56 -8.09
CA LYS A 11 -5.09 18.01 -8.28
C LYS A 11 -5.85 18.34 -9.57
N LYS A 12 -6.72 19.35 -9.54
CA LYS A 12 -7.45 19.83 -10.72
C LYS A 12 -6.46 20.44 -11.74
N PRO A 13 -6.36 19.93 -12.98
CA PRO A 13 -5.54 20.55 -14.01
C PRO A 13 -6.14 21.90 -14.44
N LYS A 14 -5.29 22.93 -14.60
CA LYS A 14 -5.70 24.24 -15.11
C LYS A 14 -6.22 24.08 -16.55
N GLY A 15 -7.42 24.59 -16.81
CA GLY A 15 -8.07 24.53 -18.13
C GLY A 15 -8.91 23.29 -18.41
N SER A 16 -9.18 22.44 -17.41
CA SER A 16 -10.11 21.29 -17.52
C SER A 16 -11.53 21.64 -17.04
N GLY A 17 -12.53 21.26 -17.83
CA GLY A 17 -13.95 21.46 -17.53
C GLY A 17 -14.58 20.38 -16.66
N ARG A 18 -13.93 19.20 -16.54
CA ARG A 18 -14.46 18.07 -15.77
C ARG A 18 -14.08 18.13 -14.28
N ARG A 19 -15.06 17.85 -13.42
CA ARG A 19 -14.96 17.68 -11.97
C ARG A 19 -14.59 16.24 -11.54
N LEU A 20 -14.00 15.42 -12.41
CA LEU A 20 -13.56 14.08 -11.99
C LEU A 20 -12.20 14.18 -11.27
N TYR A 21 -12.21 14.90 -10.14
CA TYR A 21 -11.15 14.90 -9.16
C TYR A 21 -11.53 13.85 -8.13
N THR A 22 -10.76 12.77 -8.07
CA THR A 22 -10.66 12.02 -6.84
C THR A 22 -9.34 12.45 -6.22
N ASP A 23 -9.37 12.84 -4.95
CA ASP A 23 -8.16 13.18 -4.18
C ASP A 23 -7.17 12.00 -4.13
N GLU A 24 -7.65 10.80 -4.47
CA GLU A 24 -6.82 9.62 -4.64
C GLU A 24 -5.92 9.74 -5.88
N ASN A 25 -4.62 9.95 -5.64
CA ASN A 25 -3.56 9.70 -6.60
C ASN A 25 -3.34 8.19 -6.72
N PRO A 26 -3.67 7.53 -7.84
CA PRO A 26 -3.54 6.08 -7.99
C PRO A 26 -2.09 5.61 -7.83
N LYS A 27 -1.09 6.47 -8.07
CA LYS A 27 0.32 6.16 -7.81
C LYS A 27 0.60 5.91 -6.33
N ASP A 28 -0.16 6.50 -5.41
CA ASP A 28 0.00 6.37 -3.96
C ASP A 28 -0.85 5.28 -3.33
N THR A 29 -1.73 4.69 -4.13
CA THR A 29 -2.50 3.51 -3.76
C THR A 29 -1.67 2.24 -3.91
N VAL A 30 -1.86 1.29 -2.99
CA VAL A 30 -1.26 -0.05 -3.09
C VAL A 30 -2.37 -1.06 -2.89
N PRO A 31 -2.64 -1.93 -3.88
CA PRO A 31 -3.68 -2.95 -3.74
C PRO A 31 -3.22 -4.02 -2.74
N ILE A 32 -4.03 -4.22 -1.69
CA ILE A 32 -3.79 -5.19 -0.62
C ILE A 32 -4.75 -6.37 -0.81
N LYS A 33 -4.20 -7.56 -1.06
CA LYS A 33 -4.97 -8.81 -1.02
C LYS A 33 -4.57 -9.61 0.20
N PHE A 34 -5.56 -10.08 0.94
CA PHE A 34 -5.38 -10.82 2.19
C PHE A 34 -6.51 -11.87 2.37
N GLY A 35 -7.07 -12.33 1.26
CA GLY A 35 -8.10 -13.38 1.22
C GLY A 35 -7.53 -14.70 1.72
N THR A 36 -6.39 -15.09 1.17
CA THR A 36 -5.62 -16.28 1.58
C THR A 36 -4.21 -15.91 2.05
N VAL A 37 -3.52 -16.87 2.68
CA VAL A 37 -2.11 -16.70 3.09
C VAL A 37 -1.22 -16.43 1.87
N LYS A 38 -1.40 -17.19 0.78
CA LYS A 38 -0.65 -17.01 -0.47
C LYS A 38 -0.81 -15.60 -1.06
N GLU A 39 -2.03 -15.06 -1.02
CA GLU A 39 -2.28 -13.68 -1.46
C GLU A 39 -1.64 -12.64 -0.54
N ALA A 40 -1.67 -12.87 0.78
CA ALA A 40 -1.02 -11.99 1.74
C ALA A 40 0.51 -11.95 1.53
N GLU A 41 1.13 -13.10 1.29
CA GLU A 41 2.57 -13.21 0.97
C GLU A 41 2.90 -12.50 -0.35
N ALA A 42 2.06 -12.65 -1.38
CA ALA A 42 2.22 -11.93 -2.63
C ALA A 42 2.12 -10.40 -2.43
N THR A 43 1.19 -9.95 -1.59
CA THR A 43 1.06 -8.54 -1.19
C THR A 43 2.32 -8.06 -0.47
N VAL A 44 2.84 -8.83 0.51
CA VAL A 44 4.10 -8.50 1.20
C VAL A 44 5.25 -8.36 0.21
N LYS A 45 5.41 -9.30 -0.72
CA LYS A 45 6.48 -9.27 -1.74
C LYS A 45 6.37 -8.02 -2.62
N ARG A 46 5.15 -7.66 -3.03
CA ARG A 46 4.89 -6.44 -3.81
C ARG A 46 5.22 -5.17 -3.02
N VAL A 47 4.78 -5.08 -1.77
CA VAL A 47 5.07 -3.93 -0.89
C VAL A 47 6.57 -3.76 -0.66
N ARG A 48 7.30 -4.85 -0.40
CA ARG A 48 8.76 -4.80 -0.19
C ARG A 48 9.49 -4.29 -1.42
N ARG A 49 9.10 -4.75 -2.63
CA ARG A 49 9.66 -4.33 -3.91
C ARG A 49 9.20 -2.95 -4.38
N SER A 50 8.14 -2.39 -3.78
CA SER A 50 7.66 -1.07 -4.16
C SER A 50 8.69 0.02 -3.83
N GLY A 51 8.76 1.05 -4.66
CA GLY A 51 9.59 2.25 -4.42
C GLY A 51 9.03 3.19 -3.34
N LYS A 52 8.16 2.69 -2.45
CA LYS A 52 7.59 3.48 -1.35
C LYS A 52 8.57 3.61 -0.19
N SER A 53 8.47 4.69 0.59
CA SER A 53 9.29 4.88 1.78
C SER A 53 9.08 3.76 2.80
N PHE A 54 10.08 3.53 3.66
CA PHE A 54 10.00 2.54 4.74
C PHE A 54 8.75 2.74 5.61
N ALA A 55 8.51 3.97 6.07
CA ALA A 55 7.33 4.32 6.85
C ALA A 55 6.02 3.93 6.13
N ARG A 56 5.93 4.21 4.83
CA ARG A 56 4.75 3.87 4.03
C ARG A 56 4.55 2.35 3.89
N LYS A 57 5.64 1.59 3.71
CA LYS A 57 5.58 0.11 3.68
C LYS A 57 5.04 -0.45 5.00
N ILE A 58 5.47 0.09 6.15
CA ILE A 58 5.00 -0.32 7.48
C ILE A 58 3.51 0.01 7.68
N GLN A 59 3.06 1.18 7.24
CA GLN A 59 1.65 1.56 7.30
C GLN A 59 0.77 0.56 6.54
N ILE A 60 1.13 0.25 5.29
CA ILE A 60 0.38 -0.69 4.44
C ILE A 60 0.25 -2.07 5.12
N LEU A 61 1.36 -2.60 5.63
CA LEU A 61 1.36 -3.89 6.31
C LEU A 61 0.56 -3.87 7.62
N THR A 62 0.52 -2.74 8.32
CA THR A 62 -0.27 -2.57 9.54
C THR A 62 -1.77 -2.57 9.24
N VAL A 63 -2.19 -1.90 8.15
CA VAL A 63 -3.59 -1.95 7.70
C VAL A 63 -3.99 -3.37 7.33
N MET A 64 -3.13 -4.10 6.61
CA MET A 64 -3.37 -5.51 6.28
C MET A 64 -3.53 -6.37 7.55
N GLU A 65 -2.64 -6.19 8.54
CA GLU A 65 -2.70 -6.90 9.82
C GLU A 65 -4.00 -6.61 10.58
N GLN A 66 -4.39 -5.33 10.70
CA GLN A 66 -5.60 -4.93 11.41
C GLN A 66 -6.85 -5.52 10.77
N ARG A 67 -6.98 -5.43 9.44
CA ARG A 67 -8.11 -6.02 8.71
C ARG A 67 -8.15 -7.54 8.88
N ALA A 68 -7.00 -8.20 8.83
CA ALA A 68 -6.91 -9.63 9.06
C ALA A 68 -7.28 -10.04 10.50
N LYS A 69 -6.93 -9.22 11.50
CA LYS A 69 -7.33 -9.43 12.91
C LYS A 69 -8.84 -9.33 13.08
N VAL A 70 -9.45 -8.27 12.55
CA VAL A 70 -10.91 -8.07 12.60
C VAL A 70 -11.64 -9.25 11.95
N MET A 71 -11.08 -9.79 10.86
CA MET A 71 -11.65 -10.95 10.17
C MET A 71 -11.23 -12.32 10.74
N GLY A 72 -10.53 -12.38 11.89
CA GLY A 72 -10.12 -13.63 12.52
C GLY A 72 -9.06 -14.45 11.76
N LYS A 73 -8.40 -13.88 10.75
CA LYS A 73 -7.44 -14.59 9.88
C LYS A 73 -6.04 -14.67 10.51
N LYS A 74 -5.89 -15.48 11.56
CA LYS A 74 -4.65 -15.61 12.35
C LYS A 74 -3.38 -15.81 11.50
N ALA A 75 -3.40 -16.71 10.52
CA ALA A 75 -2.23 -16.96 9.67
C ALA A 75 -1.79 -15.72 8.86
N VAL A 76 -2.76 -14.94 8.35
CA VAL A 76 -2.48 -13.71 7.59
C VAL A 76 -1.92 -12.62 8.51
N VAL A 77 -2.41 -12.54 9.75
CA VAL A 77 -1.87 -11.64 10.79
C VAL A 77 -0.40 -11.96 11.06
N GLU A 78 -0.03 -13.23 11.18
CA GLU A 78 1.36 -13.63 11.38
C GLU A 78 2.26 -13.26 10.20
N VAL A 79 1.79 -13.46 8.96
CA VAL A 79 2.52 -13.05 7.76
C VAL A 79 2.79 -11.54 7.77
N ALA A 80 1.78 -10.73 8.07
CA ALA A 80 1.92 -9.28 8.16
C ALA A 80 2.91 -8.87 9.26
N ARG A 81 2.81 -9.50 10.44
CA ARG A 81 3.69 -9.23 11.59
C ARG A 81 5.14 -9.55 11.26
N LYS A 82 5.43 -10.75 10.77
CA LYS A 82 6.77 -11.19 10.35
C LYS A 82 7.35 -10.27 9.28
N ALA A 83 6.54 -9.85 8.31
CA ALA A 83 6.97 -8.92 7.27
C ALA A 83 7.40 -7.56 7.83
N LYS A 84 6.67 -7.01 8.81
CA LYS A 84 7.03 -5.75 9.47
C LYS A 84 8.32 -5.86 10.27
N GLU A 85 8.47 -6.93 11.04
CA GLU A 85 9.70 -7.18 11.82
C GLU A 85 10.92 -7.28 10.90
N ARG A 86 10.79 -8.02 9.79
CA ARG A 86 11.85 -8.12 8.79
C ARG A 86 12.22 -6.76 8.20
N LEU A 87 11.24 -5.96 7.80
CA LEU A 87 11.50 -4.62 7.26
C LEU A 87 12.18 -3.71 8.27
N ARG A 88 11.79 -3.76 9.56
CA ARG A 88 12.45 -2.98 10.62
C ARG A 88 13.91 -3.37 10.79
N LYS A 89 14.21 -4.67 10.77
CA LYS A 89 15.59 -5.17 10.83
C LYS A 89 16.41 -4.73 9.62
N GLU A 90 15.87 -4.87 8.41
CA GLU A 90 16.51 -4.42 7.17
C GLU A 90 16.80 -2.91 7.20
N ASN A 91 15.86 -2.09 7.67
CA ASN A 91 16.05 -0.65 7.80
C ASN A 91 17.10 -0.29 8.86
N ALA A 92 17.07 -0.96 10.02
CA ALA A 92 18.04 -0.72 11.10
C ALA A 92 19.48 -1.07 10.70
N LEU A 93 19.66 -2.11 9.87
CA LEU A 93 20.96 -2.48 9.32
C LEU A 93 21.46 -1.47 8.28
N SER A 94 20.57 -0.94 7.43
CA SER A 94 20.93 0.05 6.41
C SER A 94 21.24 1.44 6.98
N SER A 95 20.79 1.73 8.21
CA SER A 95 21.06 2.98 8.91
C SER A 95 22.31 2.94 9.80
N LYS A 96 23.02 1.81 9.82
CA LYS A 96 24.37 1.67 10.41
C LYS A 96 25.41 1.83 9.32
#